data_AF-A0A1Z9S428-F1
#
_entry.id   AF-A0A1Z9S428-F1
#
_cell.length_a   1.000
_cell.length_b   1.000
_cell.length_c   1.000
_cell.angle_alpha   90.00
_cell.angle_beta   90.00
_cell.angle_gamma   90.00
#
_symmetry.space_group_name_H-M   'P 1'
#
loop_
_entity.id
_entity.type
_entity.pdbx_description
1 polymer ?
#
loop_
_entity_poly.entity_id
_entity_poly.type
_entity_poly.pdbx_seq_one_letter_code
_entity_poly.pdbx_strand_id
1 'polypeptide(L)'
;MNNQKKILVLCTGNSCRSIMTEGLINHFGKGNFQAFSAGSNPAGYVHPMSIKTLEKSGIFKTDYKSQSWDEFSDIDFDLVITVCNNASSEACPVYLSNAPKVHWGVEDPAKFKGSEEEIENEFQRIFAILAKRTHAMVEKYNHTKKIQLDELNLIGNLV
;
A
#
# COMPACT_ATOMS: atom_id res chain seq x y z
N MET A 1 -21.76 -13.84 -1.25
CA MET A 1 -21.23 -12.78 -0.37
C MET A 1 -19.73 -12.69 -0.62
N ASN A 2 -19.22 -11.53 -1.02
CA ASN A 2 -17.79 -11.34 -1.27
C ASN A 2 -17.06 -11.35 0.07
N ASN A 3 -16.30 -12.40 0.35
CA ASN A 3 -15.60 -12.61 1.63
C ASN A 3 -14.13 -12.17 1.54
N GLN A 4 -13.87 -11.06 0.82
CA GLN A 4 -12.53 -10.51 0.64
C GLN A 4 -12.08 -9.81 1.91
N LYS A 5 -10.83 -10.03 2.31
CA LYS A 5 -10.22 -9.30 3.42
C LYS A 5 -9.92 -7.87 2.98
N LYS A 6 -10.38 -6.88 3.75
CA LYS A 6 -10.17 -5.46 3.48
C LYS A 6 -8.84 -5.01 4.07
N ILE A 7 -7.97 -4.46 3.22
CA ILE A 7 -6.64 -3.98 3.61
C ILE A 7 -6.58 -2.47 3.41
N LEU A 8 -6.15 -1.73 4.43
CA LEU A 8 -5.85 -0.30 4.31
C LEU A 8 -4.34 -0.10 4.22
N VAL A 9 -3.87 0.55 3.15
CA VAL A 9 -2.47 0.95 3.01
C VAL A 9 -2.31 2.43 3.33
N LEU A 10 -1.49 2.73 4.32
CA LEU A 10 -1.25 4.08 4.81
C LEU A 10 0.15 4.58 4.43
N CYS A 11 0.20 5.78 3.87
CA CYS A 11 1.40 6.62 3.89
C CYS A 11 1.00 8.05 4.24
N THR A 12 1.94 8.99 4.36
CA THR A 12 1.60 10.37 4.75
C THR A 12 0.76 11.06 3.67
N GLY A 13 1.26 11.09 2.43
CA GLY A 13 0.66 11.89 1.35
C GLY A 13 -0.36 11.19 0.47
N ASN A 14 -0.54 9.87 0.60
CA ASN A 14 -1.35 9.05 -0.32
C ASN A 14 -1.18 9.41 -1.80
N SER A 15 0.08 9.42 -2.26
CA SER A 15 0.42 9.90 -3.61
C SER A 15 1.30 8.93 -4.38
N CYS A 16 2.22 8.22 -3.69
CA CYS A 16 3.16 7.30 -4.32
C CYS A 16 3.03 5.86 -3.82
N ARG A 17 3.73 5.52 -2.72
CA ARG A 17 3.90 4.16 -2.19
C ARG A 17 2.58 3.47 -1.93
N SER A 18 1.68 4.11 -1.20
CA SER A 18 0.39 3.51 -0.83
C SER A 18 -0.49 3.22 -2.05
N ILE A 19 -0.46 4.09 -3.07
CA ILE A 19 -1.18 3.90 -4.35
C ILE A 19 -0.61 2.70 -5.10
N MET A 20 0.72 2.60 -5.19
CA MET A 20 1.38 1.46 -5.82
C MET A 20 1.06 0.14 -5.10
N THR A 21 1.12 0.13 -3.77
CA THR A 21 0.78 -1.05 -2.96
C THR A 21 -0.71 -1.43 -3.07
N GLU A 22 -1.63 -0.46 -3.11
CA GLU A 22 -3.05 -0.73 -3.34
C GLU A 22 -3.26 -1.45 -4.68
N GLY A 23 -2.64 -0.95 -5.75
CA GLY A 23 -2.72 -1.57 -7.07
C GLY A 23 -2.15 -2.98 -7.09
N LEU A 24 -0.99 -3.18 -6.45
CA LEU A 24 -0.36 -4.50 -6.31
C LEU A 24 -1.26 -5.50 -5.58
N ILE A 25 -1.84 -5.12 -4.44
CA ILE A 25 -2.69 -6.01 -3.64
C ILE A 25 -3.97 -6.33 -4.41
N ASN A 26 -4.61 -5.33 -5.02
CA ASN A 26 -5.84 -5.53 -5.78
C ASN A 26 -5.62 -6.36 -7.05
N HIS A 27 -4.43 -6.31 -7.65
CA HIS A 27 -4.08 -7.12 -8.80
C HIS A 27 -3.78 -8.57 -8.41
N PHE A 28 -2.82 -8.80 -7.52
CA PHE A 28 -2.40 -10.15 -7.13
C PHE A 28 -3.42 -10.86 -6.23
N GLY A 29 -4.08 -10.12 -5.34
CA GLY A 29 -5.01 -10.65 -4.35
C GLY A 29 -6.44 -10.84 -4.84
N LYS A 30 -6.69 -10.76 -6.15
CA LYS A 30 -8.04 -10.78 -6.74
C LYS A 30 -8.86 -11.96 -6.22
N GLY A 31 -10.04 -11.66 -5.65
CA GLY A 31 -10.96 -12.65 -5.07
C GLY A 31 -10.75 -12.94 -3.59
N ASN A 32 -9.58 -12.62 -3.03
CA ASN A 32 -9.26 -12.85 -1.60
C ASN A 32 -9.03 -11.57 -0.80
N PHE A 33 -8.58 -10.51 -1.47
CA PHE A 33 -8.26 -9.22 -0.86
C PHE A 33 -8.95 -8.08 -1.60
N GLN A 34 -9.27 -7.02 -0.86
CA GLN A 34 -9.66 -5.72 -1.38
C GLN A 34 -8.82 -4.67 -0.67
N ALA A 35 -7.91 -4.04 -1.39
CA ALA A 35 -7.08 -2.97 -0.86
C ALA A 35 -7.68 -1.60 -1.13
N PHE A 36 -7.45 -0.72 -0.17
CA PHE A 36 -7.69 0.71 -0.19
C PHE A 36 -6.40 1.40 0.22
N SER A 37 -6.21 2.66 -0.16
CA SER A 37 -5.12 3.46 0.37
C SER A 37 -5.58 4.82 0.83
N ALA A 38 -4.90 5.35 1.84
CA ALA A 38 -5.20 6.64 2.39
C ALA A 38 -3.97 7.36 2.96
N GLY A 39 -4.15 8.63 3.27
CA GLY A 39 -3.14 9.54 3.77
C GLY A 39 -3.57 10.20 5.08
N SER A 40 -2.62 10.42 5.98
CA SER A 40 -2.85 11.27 7.15
C SER A 40 -2.80 12.76 6.80
N ASN A 41 -2.05 13.11 5.76
CA ASN A 41 -2.03 14.43 5.16
C ASN A 41 -1.97 14.28 3.62
N PRO A 42 -3.10 13.94 2.97
CA PRO A 42 -3.15 13.65 1.54
C PRO A 42 -2.59 14.81 0.71
N ALA A 43 -1.83 14.47 -0.33
CA ALA A 43 -1.24 15.44 -1.24
C ALA A 43 -2.28 16.11 -2.15
N GLY A 44 -3.49 15.54 -2.25
CA GLY A 44 -4.55 16.00 -3.15
C GLY A 44 -4.37 15.56 -4.60
N TYR A 45 -3.29 14.84 -4.91
CA TYR A 45 -3.03 14.26 -6.23
C TYR A 45 -2.25 12.95 -6.13
N VAL A 46 -2.46 12.05 -7.10
CA VAL A 46 -1.63 10.86 -7.30
C VAL A 46 -0.41 11.26 -8.11
N HIS A 47 0.79 10.89 -7.65
CA HIS A 47 2.02 11.28 -8.30
C HIS A 47 2.07 10.69 -9.72
N PRO A 48 2.37 11.49 -10.78
CA PRO A 48 2.34 11.00 -12.16
C PRO A 48 3.26 9.80 -12.40
N MET A 49 4.41 9.76 -11.74
CA MET A 49 5.32 8.60 -11.86
C MET A 49 4.74 7.32 -11.23
N SER A 50 3.89 7.41 -10.20
CA SER A 50 3.20 6.23 -9.69
C SER A 50 2.14 5.72 -10.66
N ILE A 51 1.44 6.62 -11.35
CA ILE A 51 0.54 6.25 -12.45
C ILE A 51 1.34 5.55 -13.56
N LYS A 52 2.41 6.19 -14.05
CA LYS A 52 3.30 5.64 -15.09
C LYS A 52 3.84 4.26 -14.72
N THR A 53 4.26 4.06 -13.47
CA THR A 53 4.74 2.77 -12.97
C THR A 53 3.63 1.72 -13.02
N LEU A 54 2.43 2.02 -12.51
CA LEU A 54 1.29 1.10 -12.55
C LEU A 54 0.85 0.76 -13.98
N GLU A 55 0.88 1.74 -14.90
CA GLU A 55 0.58 1.56 -16.32
C GLU A 55 1.61 0.64 -16.97
N LYS A 56 2.91 0.88 -16.77
CA LYS A 56 3.99 0.04 -17.29
C LYS A 56 3.91 -1.40 -16.78
N SER A 57 3.44 -1.59 -15.55
CA SER A 57 3.23 -2.92 -14.97
C SER A 57 1.92 -3.58 -15.41
N GLY A 58 1.06 -2.89 -16.16
CA GLY A 58 -0.22 -3.42 -16.64
C GLY A 58 -1.29 -3.57 -15.56
N ILE A 59 -1.16 -2.86 -14.43
CA ILE A 59 -2.07 -2.98 -13.27
C ILE A 59 -2.77 -1.66 -12.91
N PHE A 60 -2.65 -0.65 -13.77
CA PHE A 60 -3.29 0.64 -13.59
C PHE A 60 -4.83 0.55 -13.63
N LYS A 61 -5.47 1.42 -12.84
CA LYS A 61 -6.90 1.66 -12.82
C LYS A 61 -7.14 3.17 -12.71
N THR A 62 -8.24 3.65 -13.27
CA THR A 62 -8.54 5.08 -13.35
C THR A 62 -9.06 5.69 -12.04
N ASP A 63 -9.34 4.86 -11.04
CA ASP A 63 -10.00 5.24 -9.79
C ASP A 63 -9.05 5.48 -8.61
N TYR A 64 -7.72 5.44 -8.83
CA TYR A 64 -6.74 5.83 -7.82
C TYR A 64 -6.81 7.33 -7.53
N LYS A 65 -6.85 7.69 -6.25
CA LYS A 65 -7.01 9.08 -5.77
C LYS A 65 -6.24 9.28 -4.48
N SER A 66 -5.81 10.51 -4.24
CA SER A 66 -5.20 10.91 -2.97
C SER A 66 -6.31 11.27 -1.98
N GLN A 67 -6.51 10.44 -0.96
CA GLN A 67 -7.66 10.50 -0.05
C GLN A 67 -7.22 10.50 1.42
N SER A 68 -8.01 11.14 2.29
CA SER A 68 -7.78 11.11 3.74
C SER A 68 -8.18 9.76 4.29
N TRP A 69 -7.48 9.30 5.34
CA TRP A 69 -7.93 8.13 6.10
C TRP A 69 -9.33 8.33 6.71
N ASP A 70 -9.75 9.58 6.94
CA ASP A 70 -11.04 9.90 7.56
C ASP A 70 -12.21 9.53 6.63
N GLU A 71 -11.96 9.44 5.32
CA GLU A 71 -12.94 8.98 4.33
C GLU A 71 -13.30 7.50 4.48
N PHE A 72 -12.55 6.75 5.29
CA PHE A 72 -12.71 5.31 5.49
C PHE A 72 -13.19 4.95 6.90
N SER A 73 -13.72 5.91 7.67
CA SER A 73 -14.19 5.69 9.06
C SER A 73 -15.26 4.61 9.19
N ASP A 74 -16.05 4.39 8.14
CA ASP A 74 -17.18 3.47 8.12
C ASP A 74 -16.79 2.06 7.62
N ILE A 75 -15.49 1.81 7.42
CA ILE A 75 -14.97 0.54 6.91
C ILE A 75 -14.18 -0.16 8.00
N ASP A 76 -14.65 -1.35 8.37
CA ASP A 76 -13.88 -2.29 9.18
C ASP A 76 -12.78 -2.95 8.32
N PHE A 77 -11.53 -2.72 8.68
CA PHE A 77 -10.36 -3.29 8.01
C PHE A 77 -9.85 -4.54 8.73
N ASP A 78 -9.48 -5.56 7.96
CA ASP A 78 -8.86 -6.79 8.46
C ASP A 78 -7.35 -6.64 8.69
N LEU A 79 -6.72 -5.66 8.04
CA LEU A 79 -5.29 -5.37 8.14
C LEU A 79 -5.00 -3.92 7.74
N VAL A 80 -4.07 -3.29 8.46
CA VAL A 80 -3.47 -2.00 8.08
C VAL A 80 -1.99 -2.19 7.80
N ILE A 81 -1.52 -1.69 6.65
CA ILE A 81 -0.12 -1.71 6.23
C ILE A 81 0.38 -0.27 6.14
N THR A 82 1.39 0.10 6.93
CA THR A 82 2.05 1.40 6.81
C THR A 82 3.30 1.27 5.94
N VAL A 83 3.48 2.14 4.95
CA VAL A 83 4.60 2.07 3.98
C VAL A 83 5.58 3.25 4.07
N CYS A 84 5.36 4.18 5.01
CA CYS A 84 6.32 5.21 5.38
C CYS A 84 6.50 5.29 6.90
N ASN A 85 7.70 5.67 7.34
CA ASN A 85 8.05 5.76 8.77
C ASN A 85 7.23 6.83 9.52
N ASN A 86 6.79 7.87 8.81
CA ASN A 86 5.94 8.91 9.41
C ASN A 86 4.54 8.36 9.71
N ALA A 87 3.92 7.63 8.77
CA ALA A 87 2.59 7.07 8.98
C ALA A 87 2.55 5.95 10.04
N SER A 88 3.68 5.27 10.30
CA SER A 88 3.78 4.34 11.43
C SER A 88 3.94 5.03 12.78
N SER A 89 4.41 6.28 12.81
CA SER A 89 4.67 7.05 14.03
C SER A 89 3.50 7.97 14.43
N GLU A 90 2.58 8.24 13.50
CA GLU A 90 1.41 9.07 13.75
C GLU A 90 0.31 8.27 14.47
N ALA A 91 -0.37 8.91 15.41
CA ALA A 91 -1.49 8.31 16.12
C ALA A 91 -2.63 8.02 15.13
N CYS A 92 -2.81 6.76 14.76
CA CYS A 92 -3.89 6.35 13.88
C CYS A 92 -5.26 6.71 14.47
N PRO A 93 -6.27 7.00 13.64
CA PRO A 93 -7.66 7.16 14.06
C PRO A 93 -8.18 5.97 14.89
N VAL A 94 -9.13 6.24 15.78
CA VAL A 94 -9.73 5.24 16.69
C VAL A 94 -10.40 4.10 15.93
N TYR A 95 -11.03 4.34 14.78
CA TYR A 95 -11.70 3.28 14.00
C TYR A 95 -10.71 2.20 13.48
N LEU A 96 -9.41 2.51 13.43
CA LEU A 96 -8.35 1.56 13.09
C LEU A 96 -7.76 0.83 14.31
N SER A 97 -8.31 1.01 15.51
CA SER A 97 -7.74 0.43 16.74
C SER A 97 -7.80 -1.10 16.77
N ASN A 98 -8.82 -1.69 16.13
CA ASN A 98 -9.09 -3.12 16.18
C ASN A 98 -8.41 -3.90 15.05
N ALA A 99 -7.91 -3.20 14.03
CA ALA A 99 -7.24 -3.82 12.90
C ALA A 99 -5.76 -4.11 13.24
N PRO A 100 -5.25 -5.32 12.98
CA PRO A 100 -3.82 -5.61 13.10
C PRO A 100 -3.02 -4.68 12.18
N LYS A 101 -1.85 -4.23 12.64
CA LYS A 101 -1.01 -3.25 11.94
C LYS A 101 0.38 -3.82 11.68
N VAL A 102 0.88 -3.61 10.47
CA VAL A 102 2.26 -3.95 10.09
C VAL A 102 2.94 -2.79 9.38
N HIS A 103 4.27 -2.79 9.42
CA HIS A 103 5.08 -1.75 8.81
C HIS A 103 5.96 -2.33 7.70
N TRP A 104 5.71 -1.90 6.47
CA TRP A 104 6.46 -2.25 5.27
C TRP A 104 7.14 -1.01 4.71
N GLY A 105 7.91 -0.32 5.56
CA GLY A 105 8.61 0.91 5.21
C GLY A 105 9.47 0.75 3.96
N VAL A 106 9.37 1.75 3.08
CA VAL A 106 10.25 1.96 1.92
C VAL A 106 10.51 3.46 1.75
N GLU A 107 11.62 3.78 1.11
CA GLU A 107 12.03 5.16 0.81
C GLU A 107 10.97 5.88 -0.01
N ASP A 108 10.93 7.21 0.11
CA ASP A 108 10.01 8.02 -0.67
C ASP A 108 10.59 8.30 -2.06
N PRO A 109 10.11 7.65 -3.13
CA PRO A 109 10.70 7.84 -4.45
C PRO A 109 10.52 9.27 -4.97
N ALA A 110 9.54 10.04 -4.45
CA ALA A 110 9.36 11.44 -4.82
C ALA A 110 10.44 12.37 -4.22
N LYS A 111 11.19 11.91 -3.22
CA LYS A 111 12.32 12.67 -2.63
C LYS A 111 13.62 12.46 -3.39
N PHE A 112 13.71 11.41 -4.21
CA PHE A 112 14.89 11.15 -5.04
C PHE A 112 15.11 12.28 -6.05
N LYS A 113 16.38 12.63 -6.27
CA LYS A 113 16.81 13.70 -7.18
C LYS A 113 17.78 13.12 -8.19
N GLY A 114 17.51 13.33 -9.46
CA GLY A 114 18.32 12.85 -10.57
C GLY A 114 17.69 13.25 -11.90
N SER A 115 18.21 12.67 -12.98
CA SER A 115 17.59 12.70 -14.30
C SER A 115 16.22 12.01 -14.30
N GLU A 116 15.44 12.23 -15.36
CA GLU A 116 14.13 11.58 -15.52
C GLU A 116 14.25 10.05 -15.46
N GLU A 117 15.27 9.49 -16.12
CA GLU A 117 15.54 8.05 -16.13
C GLU A 117 15.88 7.53 -14.73
N GLU A 118 16.72 8.23 -13.98
CA GLU A 118 17.07 7.82 -12.61
C GLU A 118 15.86 7.90 -11.66
N ILE A 119 15.03 8.94 -11.78
CA ILE A 119 13.77 9.05 -11.03
C ILE A 119 12.85 7.89 -11.38
N GLU A 120 12.69 7.58 -12.67
CA GLU A 120 11.84 6.47 -13.08
C GLU A 120 12.36 5.13 -12.55
N ASN A 121 13.67 4.89 -12.62
CA ASN A 121 14.31 3.70 -12.07
C ASN A 121 14.10 3.59 -10.56
N GLU A 122 14.12 4.71 -9.83
CA GLU A 122 13.84 4.71 -8.40
C GLU A 122 12.38 4.32 -8.10
N PHE A 123 11.41 4.84 -8.87
CA PHE A 123 10.01 4.42 -8.73
C PHE A 123 9.84 2.92 -9.03
N GLN A 124 10.51 2.39 -10.06
CA GLN A 124 10.50 0.96 -10.39
C GLN A 124 11.14 0.11 -9.29
N ARG A 125 12.25 0.57 -8.69
CA ARG A 125 12.91 -0.12 -7.57
C ARG A 125 11.98 -0.24 -6.37
N ILE A 126 11.37 0.86 -5.95
CA ILE A 126 10.42 0.88 -4.83
C ILE A 126 9.20 0.01 -5.13
N PHE A 127 8.68 0.08 -6.36
CA PHE A 127 7.59 -0.78 -6.81
C PHE A 127 7.96 -2.27 -6.74
N ALA A 128 9.16 -2.66 -7.20
CA ALA A 128 9.62 -4.05 -7.17
C ALA A 128 9.72 -4.61 -5.73
N ILE A 129 10.23 -3.81 -4.79
CA ILE A 129 10.25 -4.19 -3.36
C ILE A 129 8.83 -4.43 -2.85
N LEU A 130 7.92 -3.49 -3.09
CA LEU A 130 6.51 -3.61 -2.67
C LEU A 130 5.81 -4.79 -3.36
N ALA A 131 6.13 -5.06 -4.62
CA ALA A 131 5.59 -6.18 -5.38
C ALA A 131 6.04 -7.52 -4.79
N LYS A 132 7.32 -7.66 -4.44
CA LYS A 132 7.87 -8.85 -3.78
C LYS A 132 7.17 -9.13 -2.45
N ARG A 133 6.99 -8.10 -1.62
CA ARG A 133 6.28 -8.19 -0.33
C ARG A 133 4.81 -8.57 -0.52
N THR A 134 4.14 -7.90 -1.46
CA THR A 134 2.73 -8.16 -1.77
C THR A 134 2.52 -9.58 -2.27
N HIS A 135 3.37 -10.06 -3.18
CA HIS A 135 3.29 -11.41 -3.71
C HIS A 135 3.47 -12.45 -2.61
N ALA A 136 4.49 -12.29 -1.74
CA ALA A 136 4.70 -13.18 -0.61
C ALA A 136 3.49 -13.22 0.35
N MET A 137 2.85 -12.07 0.62
CA MET A 137 1.63 -12.00 1.43
C MET A 137 0.47 -12.72 0.75
N VAL A 138 0.21 -12.45 -0.53
CA VAL A 138 -0.92 -13.04 -1.25
C VAL A 138 -0.78 -14.56 -1.31
N GLU A 139 0.39 -15.07 -1.72
CA GLU A 139 0.66 -16.51 -1.78
C GLU A 139 0.42 -17.18 -0.41
N LYS A 140 0.92 -16.57 0.67
CA LYS A 140 0.79 -17.12 2.02
C LYS A 140 -0.65 -17.13 2.55
N TYR A 141 -1.45 -16.12 2.21
CA TYR A 141 -2.78 -15.91 2.79
C TYR A 141 -3.94 -16.16 1.81
N ASN A 142 -3.67 -16.65 0.60
CA ASN A 142 -4.67 -16.94 -0.43
C ASN A 142 -5.72 -17.97 0.03
N HIS A 143 -5.32 -18.89 0.92
CA HIS A 143 -6.18 -19.98 1.43
C HIS A 143 -6.37 -19.95 2.95
N THR A 144 -5.78 -18.96 3.62
CA THR A 144 -5.75 -18.89 5.08
C THR A 144 -6.74 -17.84 5.57
N LYS A 145 -7.61 -18.21 6.53
CA LYS A 145 -8.56 -17.26 7.13
C LYS A 145 -7.90 -16.29 8.12
N LYS A 146 -6.84 -16.73 8.83
CA LYS A 146 -6.20 -15.96 9.89
C LYS A 146 -4.88 -15.34 9.45
N ILE A 147 -4.78 -14.02 9.56
CA ILE A 147 -3.53 -13.27 9.37
C ILE A 147 -2.64 -13.47 10.60
N GLN A 148 -1.33 -13.59 10.39
CA GLN A 148 -0.33 -13.69 11.47
C GLN A 148 0.63 -12.51 11.35
N LEU A 149 0.69 -11.69 12.40
CA LEU A 149 1.46 -10.43 12.39
C LEU A 149 2.97 -10.66 12.22
N ASP A 150 3.53 -11.64 12.92
CA ASP A 150 4.98 -11.92 12.87
C ASP A 150 5.44 -12.28 11.45
N GLU A 151 4.62 -13.03 10.72
CA GLU A 151 4.88 -13.42 9.34
C GLU A 151 4.78 -12.25 8.36
N LEU A 152 3.78 -11.38 8.54
CA LEU A 152 3.69 -10.15 7.77
C LEU A 152 4.85 -9.18 8.08
N ASN A 153 5.35 -9.16 9.30
CA ASN A 153 6.55 -8.38 9.65
C ASN A 153 7.80 -8.94 8.97
N LEU A 154 7.95 -10.27 8.89
CA LEU A 154 9.04 -10.90 8.12
C LEU A 154 8.95 -10.55 6.64
N ILE A 155 7.75 -10.62 6.06
CA ILE A 155 7.50 -10.19 4.67
C ILE A 155 7.89 -8.72 4.48
N GLY A 156 7.60 -7.86 5.46
CA GLY A 156 7.96 -6.44 5.44
C GLY A 156 9.46 -6.14 5.31
N ASN A 157 10.33 -7.11 5.59
CA ASN A 157 11.79 -6.95 5.49
C ASN A 157 12.38 -7.49 4.17
N LEU A 158 11.55 -8.02 3.26
CA LEU A 158 12.03 -8.45 1.95
C LEU A 158 12.48 -7.23 1.12
N VAL A 159 13.63 -7.38 0.46
CA VAL A 159 14.23 -6.43 -0.50
C VAL A 159 14.32 -7.08 -1.87
#